data_AF-A0A1I4P4M2-F1
#
_entry.id   AF-A0A1I4P4M2-F1
#
_cell.length_a   1.000
_cell.length_b   1.000
_cell.length_c   1.000
_cell.angle_alpha   90.00
_cell.angle_beta   90.00
_cell.angle_gamma   90.00
#
_symmetry.space_group_name_H-M   'P 1'
#
loop_
_entity.id
_entity.type
_entity.pdbx_description
1 polymer ?
#
loop_
_entity_poly.entity_id
_entity_poly.type
_entity_poly.pdbx_seq_one_letter_code
_entity_poly.pdbx_strand_id
1 'polypeptide(L)' 'MISNLKSDIEFRREKALELSTQVRRHLAAGGKFTIGESPEINPEPAKRSEMIDPTTILKRRKPPITRAERNALRKLAEAL' A
#
# COMPACT_ATOMS: atom_id res chain seq x y z
N MET A 1 -5.48 -10.13 -22.79
CA MET A 1 -5.23 -10.28 -21.34
C MET A 1 -6.26 -11.28 -20.84
N ILE A 2 -5.86 -12.50 -20.46
CA ILE A 2 -6.80 -13.52 -19.98
C ILE A 2 -7.08 -13.21 -18.51
N SER A 3 -8.35 -12.98 -18.15
CA SER A 3 -8.73 -12.67 -16.78
C SER A 3 -8.88 -13.96 -15.96
N ASN A 4 -8.00 -14.16 -14.99
CA ASN A 4 -8.07 -15.26 -14.02
C ASN A 4 -9.10 -15.02 -12.90
N LEU A 5 -10.03 -14.08 -13.11
CA LEU A 5 -10.95 -13.63 -12.07
C LEU A 5 -11.83 -14.76 -11.55
N LYS A 6 -12.29 -15.66 -12.44
CA LYS A 6 -13.13 -16.79 -12.06
C LYS A 6 -12.35 -17.79 -11.19
N SER A 7 -11.12 -18.14 -11.56
CA SER A 7 -10.29 -19.04 -10.76
C SER A 7 -9.92 -18.43 -9.40
N ASP A 8 -9.63 -17.13 -9.37
CA ASP A 8 -9.31 -16.43 -8.13
C ASP A 8 -10.51 -16.38 -7.17
N ILE A 9 -11.73 -16.21 -7.70
CA ILE A 9 -12.96 -16.26 -6.91
C ILE A 9 -13.17 -17.65 -6.33
N GLU A 10 -13.06 -18.70 -7.13
CA GLU A 10 -13.27 -20.08 -6.63
C GLU A 10 -12.18 -20.47 -5.61
N PHE A 11 -10.91 -20.12 -5.85
CA PHE A 11 -9.84 -20.35 -4.88
C PHE A 11 -10.10 -19.66 -3.53
N ARG A 12 -10.58 -18.41 -3.56
CA ARG A 12 -10.95 -17.68 -2.33
C ARG A 12 -12.16 -18.31 -1.63
N ARG A 13 -13.12 -18.87 -2.36
CA ARG A 13 -14.29 -19.56 -1.79
C ARG A 13 -13.89 -20.83 -1.05
N GLU A 14 -13.05 -21.67 -1.66
CA GLU A 14 -12.54 -22.88 -1.01
C GLU A 14 -11.81 -22.54 0.30
N LYS A 15 -10.95 -21.52 0.27
CA LYS A 15 -10.26 -21.04 1.47
C LYS A 15 -11.19 -20.49 2.54
N ALA A 16 -12.24 -19.77 2.14
CA ALA A 16 -13.25 -19.27 3.08
C ALA A 16 -14.02 -20.41 3.76
N LEU A 17 -14.36 -21.46 3.01
CA LEU A 17 -15.01 -22.65 3.56
C LEU A 17 -14.08 -23.37 4.55
N GLU A 18 -12.82 -23.60 4.17
CA GLU A 18 -11.80 -24.20 5.04
C GLU A 18 -11.68 -23.43 6.37
N LEU A 19 -11.52 -22.10 6.30
CA LEU A 19 -11.44 -21.24 7.48
C LEU A 19 -12.69 -21.36 8.37
N SER A 20 -13.88 -21.34 7.76
CA SER A 20 -15.14 -21.45 8.51
C SER A 20 -15.26 -22.78 9.27
N THR A 21 -14.76 -23.88 8.70
CA THR A 21 -14.75 -25.19 9.36
C THR A 21 -13.78 -25.23 10.53
N GLN A 22 -12.60 -24.61 10.40
CA GLN A 22 -11.62 -24.52 11.47
C GLN A 22 -12.15 -23.68 12.64
N VAL A 23 -12.76 -22.53 12.34
CA VAL A 23 -13.41 -21.67 13.36
C VAL A 23 -14.50 -22.45 14.10
N ARG A 24 -15.35 -23.20 13.39
CA ARG A 24 -16.40 -24.01 14.01
C ARG A 24 -15.83 -25.09 14.93
N ARG A 25 -14.77 -25.79 14.51
CA ARG A 25 -14.09 -26.80 15.33
C ARG A 25 -13.48 -26.19 16.59
N HIS A 26 -12.83 -25.03 16.47
CA HIS A 26 -12.24 -24.31 17.61
C HIS A 26 -13.31 -23.89 18.63
N LEU A 27 -14.44 -23.34 18.18
CA LEU A 27 -15.55 -22.97 19.05
C LEU A 27 -16.17 -24.19 19.73
N ALA A 28 -16.35 -25.30 19.01
CA ALA A 28 -16.89 -26.55 19.56
C ALA A 28 -15.97 -27.17 20.63
N ALA A 29 -14.65 -26.95 20.54
CA ALA A 29 -13.67 -27.36 21.54
C ALA A 29 -13.61 -26.41 22.77
N GLY A 30 -14.51 -25.42 22.86
CA GLY A 30 -14.53 -24.43 23.95
C GLY A 30 -13.55 -23.26 23.76
N GLY A 31 -12.98 -23.12 22.56
CA GLY A 31 -12.11 -22.00 22.20
C GLY A 31 -12.86 -20.67 22.22
N LYS A 32 -12.15 -19.58 22.54
CA LYS A 32 -12.69 -18.21 22.60
C LYS A 32 -11.98 -17.33 21.59
N PHE A 33 -12.69 -16.34 21.06
CA PHE A 33 -12.11 -15.29 20.24
C PHE A 33 -12.38 -13.94 20.88
N THR A 34 -11.40 -13.04 20.78
CA THR A 34 -11.53 -11.65 21.19
C THR A 34 -11.16 -10.79 20.00
N ILE A 35 -11.98 -9.79 19.70
CA ILE A 35 -11.59 -8.73 18.76
C ILE A 35 -10.61 -7.85 19.51
N GLY A 36 -9.32 -7.98 19.17
CA GLY A 36 -8.29 -7.10 19.71
C GLY A 36 -8.37 -5.72 19.08
N GLU A 37 -7.83 -4.71 19.78
CA GLU A 37 -7.60 -3.41 19.19
C GLU A 37 -6.62 -3.51 18.03
N SER A 38 -6.78 -2.68 17.01
CA SER A 38 -5.80 -2.59 15.93
C SER A 38 -4.47 -2.15 16.54
N PRO A 39 -3.37 -2.87 16.31
CA PRO A 39 -2.11 -2.46 16.86
C PRO A 39 -1.71 -1.10 16.24
N GLU A 40 -1.08 -0.22 17.02
CA GLU A 40 -0.55 1.08 16.57
C GLU A 40 0.65 0.95 15.61
N ILE A 41 0.83 -0.21 14.96
CA ILE A 41 1.92 -0.53 14.04
C ILE A 41 1.69 0.15 12.67
N ASN A 42 1.40 1.44 12.69
CA ASN A 42 1.68 2.28 11.54
C ASN A 42 2.75 3.29 11.95
N PRO A 43 4.01 2.82 12.18
CA PRO A 43 5.10 3.75 12.43
C PRO A 43 5.18 4.72 11.25
N GLU A 44 5.48 5.99 11.54
CA GLU A 44 5.70 6.94 10.46
C GLU A 44 6.77 6.39 9.50
N PRO A 45 6.56 6.54 8.18
CA PRO A 45 7.56 6.09 7.22
C PRO A 45 8.89 6.80 7.51
N ALA A 46 9.99 6.06 7.40
CA ALA A 46 11.32 6.60 7.66
C ALA A 46 11.53 7.89 6.85
N LYS A 47 12.12 8.91 7.51
CA LYS A 47 12.49 10.16 6.85
C LYS A 47 13.35 9.85 5.63
N ARG A 48 13.14 10.60 4.55
CA ARG A 48 13.93 10.48 3.33
C ARG A 48 15.40 10.75 3.65
N SER A 49 16.29 9.86 3.19
CA SER A 49 17.74 10.09 3.31
C SER A 49 18.15 11.35 2.53
N GLU A 50 18.94 12.19 3.19
CA GLU A 50 19.58 13.38 2.60
C GLU A 50 20.65 13.01 1.58
N MET A 51 21.26 11.82 1.72
CA MET A 51 22.22 11.31 0.76
C MET A 51 21.48 10.82 -0.49
N ILE A 52 21.81 11.43 -1.63
CA ILE A 52 21.34 11.01 -2.93
C ILE A 52 22.38 10.07 -3.52
N ASP A 53 22.03 8.78 -3.59
CA ASP A 53 22.89 7.79 -4.24
C ASP A 53 22.88 8.03 -5.77
N PRO A 54 24.06 8.27 -6.39
CA PRO A 54 24.16 8.56 -7.82
C PRO A 54 23.72 7.39 -8.70
N THR A 55 23.80 6.15 -8.20
CA THR A 55 23.41 4.95 -8.96
C THR A 55 21.89 4.73 -8.98
N THR A 56 21.14 5.40 -8.09
CA THR A 56 19.69 5.27 -7.97
C THR A 56 18.91 6.58 -8.20
N ILE A 57 19.60 7.65 -8.59
CA ILE A 57 19.01 9.00 -8.73
C ILE A 57 17.83 9.06 -9.72
N LEU A 58 17.89 8.31 -10.83
CA LEU A 58 16.81 8.26 -11.83
C LEU A 58 15.54 7.56 -11.32
N LYS A 59 15.66 6.70 -10.30
CA LYS A 59 14.53 6.00 -9.68
C LYS A 59 13.82 6.88 -8.64
N ARG A 60 14.40 8.01 -8.23
CA ARG A 60 13.80 8.94 -7.28
C ARG A 60 12.84 9.90 -7.99
N ARG A 61 11.58 9.96 -7.54
CA ARG A 61 10.62 10.97 -8.00
C ARG A 61 11.15 12.38 -7.67
N LYS A 62 11.15 13.28 -8.67
CA LYS A 62 11.47 14.69 -8.47
C LYS A 62 10.43 15.33 -7.53
N PRO A 63 10.85 16.22 -6.62
CA PRO A 63 9.90 16.95 -5.79
C PRO A 63 8.93 17.76 -6.68
N PRO A 64 7.68 17.95 -6.23
CA PRO A 64 6.72 18.77 -6.96
C PRO A 64 7.20 20.22 -7.01
N ILE A 65 6.95 20.88 -8.14
CA ILE A 65 7.31 22.29 -8.36
C ILE A 65 6.46 23.17 -7.44
N THR A 66 7.10 24.13 -6.77
CA THR A 66 6.40 25.07 -5.87
C THR A 66 5.57 26.09 -6.65
N ARG A 67 4.67 26.82 -5.98
CA ARG A 67 3.87 27.88 -6.63
C ARG A 67 4.75 29.02 -7.16
N ALA A 68 5.80 29.38 -6.42
CA ALA A 68 6.74 30.43 -6.81
C ALA A 68 7.51 30.03 -8.09
N GLU A 69 8.02 28.80 -8.13
CA GLU A 69 8.70 28.25 -9.30
C GLU A 69 7.78 28.20 -10.53
N ARG A 70 6.51 27.78 -10.38
CA ARG A 70 5.54 27.82 -11.48
C ARG A 70 5.34 29.23 -12.03
N ASN A 71 5.26 30.24 -11.16
CA ASN A 71 5.10 31.63 -11.61
C ASN A 71 6.36 32.14 -12.32
N ALA A 72 7.56 31.79 -11.85
CA ALA A 72 8.81 32.15 -12.50
C ALA A 72 8.93 31.51 -13.89
N LEU A 73 8.60 30.22 -14.01
CA LEU A 73 8.59 29.51 -15.30
C LEU A 73 7.59 30.13 -16.28
N ARG A 74 6.41 30.56 -15.81
CA ARG A 74 5.42 31.25 -16.64
C ARG A 74 5.95 32.58 -17.18
N LYS A 75 6.58 33.40 -16.33
CA LYS A 75 7.21 34.67 -16.75
C LYS A 75 8.32 34.47 -17.78
N LEU A 76 9.15 33.43 -17.60
CA LEU A 76 10.19 33.09 -18.57
C LEU A 76 9.60 32.64 -19.92
N ALA A 77 8.51 31.88 -19.90
CA ALA A 77 7.83 31.44 -21.11
C ALA A 77 7.11 32.59 -21.85
N GLU A 78 6.59 33.58 -21.13
CA GLU A 78 5.99 34.79 -21.72
C GLU A 78 7.03 35.75 -22.32
N ALA A 79 8.31 35.62 -21.95
CA ALA A 79 9.41 36.44 -22.44
C ALA A 79 10.12 35.87 -23.69
N LEU A 80 9.68 34.71 -24.17
CA LEU A 80 10.13 34.04 -25.40
C LEU A 80 9.18 34.31 -26.55
#